data_AF-A0A7X9Y8Q8-F1
#
_entry.id   AF-A0A7X9Y8Q8-F1
#
_cell.length_a   1.000
_cell.length_b   1.000
_cell.length_c   1.000
_cell.angle_alpha   90.00
_cell.angle_beta   90.00
_cell.angle_gamma   90.00
#
_symmetry.space_group_name_H-M   'P 1'
#
loop_
_entity.id
_entity.type
_entity.pdbx_description
1 polymer ?
#
loop_
_entity_poly.entity_id
_entity_poly.type
_entity_poly.pdbx_seq_one_letter_code
_entity_poly.pdbx_strand_id
1 'polypeptide(L)'
;EPQAIKEPRAFLATTAGRLMIDGARRRRIEKAYMEALVIQCEDAGMPDPAAIHVALQALERIAEMLAGLPAKAREAFLLSRLDGLTYSEIAMRLGVSSSTVKNYISSALVHCYHSLHPADPLV
;
A
#
# COMPACT_ATOMS: atom_id res chain seq x y z
N GLU A 1 48.53 -39.81 -16.89
CA GLU A 1 47.69 -41.01 -17.03
C GLU A 1 46.76 -41.10 -15.83
N PRO A 2 45.43 -41.24 -16.01
CA PRO A 2 44.53 -41.37 -14.87
C PRO A 2 44.74 -42.76 -14.25
N GLN A 3 45.03 -42.81 -12.95
CA GLN A 3 45.19 -44.04 -12.18
C GLN A 3 43.98 -44.96 -12.41
N ALA A 4 44.23 -46.20 -12.82
CA ALA A 4 43.20 -47.20 -13.03
C ALA A 4 42.43 -47.41 -11.71
N ILE A 5 41.17 -46.97 -11.69
CA ILE A 5 40.27 -47.14 -10.54
C ILE A 5 40.08 -48.64 -10.33
N LYS A 6 40.55 -49.16 -9.19
CA LYS A 6 40.50 -50.61 -8.88
C LYS A 6 39.09 -51.18 -8.92
N GLU A 7 38.08 -50.40 -8.50
CA GLU A 7 36.68 -50.81 -8.48
C GLU A 7 35.73 -49.71 -9.01
N PRO A 8 35.58 -49.59 -10.34
CA PRO A 8 34.84 -48.50 -10.97
C PRO A 8 33.36 -48.45 -10.57
N ARG A 9 32.71 -49.60 -10.40
CA ARG A 9 31.29 -49.69 -10.01
C ARG A 9 31.05 -49.20 -8.59
N ALA A 10 31.90 -49.60 -7.65
CA ALA A 10 31.83 -49.16 -6.25
C ALA A 10 32.11 -47.66 -6.13
N PHE A 11 33.08 -47.16 -6.90
CA PHE A 11 33.39 -45.73 -6.97
C PHE A 11 32.21 -44.90 -7.50
N LEU A 12 31.58 -45.34 -8.60
CA LEU A 12 30.40 -44.66 -9.18
C LEU A 12 29.21 -44.69 -8.24
N ALA A 13 28.90 -45.84 -7.64
CA ALA A 13 27.77 -45.97 -6.70
C ALA A 13 27.96 -45.07 -5.47
N THR A 14 29.17 -45.01 -4.92
CA THR A 14 29.50 -44.15 -3.78
C THR A 14 29.38 -42.67 -4.15
N THR A 15 29.91 -42.29 -5.32
CA THR A 15 29.84 -40.91 -5.81
C THR A 15 28.40 -40.48 -6.07
N ALA A 16 27.60 -41.32 -6.73
CA ALA A 16 26.19 -41.07 -6.97
C ALA A 16 25.42 -40.93 -5.65
N GLY A 17 25.65 -41.82 -4.68
CA GLY A 17 25.04 -41.75 -3.36
C GLY A 17 25.36 -40.46 -2.61
N ARG A 18 26.63 -40.03 -2.63
CA ARG A 18 27.07 -38.76 -2.02
C ARG A 18 26.40 -37.55 -2.68
N LEU A 19 26.37 -37.50 -4.01
CA LEU A 19 25.72 -36.42 -4.75
C LEU A 19 24.20 -36.36 -4.46
N MET A 20 23.54 -37.50 -4.34
CA MET A 20 22.12 -37.56 -3.96
C MET A 20 21.88 -37.05 -2.54
N ILE A 21 22.73 -37.42 -1.57
CA ILE A 21 22.65 -36.96 -0.18
C ILE A 21 22.88 -35.46 -0.10
N ASP A 22 23.93 -34.95 -0.75
CA ASP A 22 24.26 -33.52 -0.74
C ASP A 22 23.16 -32.70 -1.41
N GLY A 23 22.62 -33.19 -2.54
CA GLY A 23 21.48 -32.56 -3.22
C GLY A 23 20.23 -32.54 -2.35
N ALA A 24 19.92 -33.63 -1.63
CA ALA A 24 18.80 -33.69 -0.71
C ALA A 24 18.98 -32.76 0.50
N ARG A 25 20.20 -32.67 1.04
CA ARG A 25 20.54 -31.76 2.14
C ARG A 25 20.38 -30.30 1.71
N ARG A 26 20.88 -29.93 0.53
CA ARG A 26 20.74 -28.58 -0.03
C ARG A 26 19.28 -28.19 -0.23
N ARG A 27 18.49 -29.05 -0.89
CA ARG A 27 17.05 -28.81 -1.11
C ARG A 27 16.27 -28.64 0.19
N ARG A 28 16.63 -29.39 1.25
CA ARG A 28 15.98 -29.26 2.56
C ARG A 28 16.21 -27.88 3.18
N ILE A 29 17.44 -27.37 3.13
CA ILE A 29 17.78 -26.05 3.67
C ILE A 29 17.08 -24.96 2.87
N GLU A 30 17.13 -25.04 1.53
CA GLU A 30 16.46 -24.10 0.64
C GLU A 30 14.95 -24.05 0.88
N LYS A 31 14.31 -25.23 1.02
CA LYS A 31 12.89 -25.32 1.35
C LYS A 31 12.56 -24.69 2.71
N ALA A 32 13.33 -25.01 3.75
CA ALA A 32 13.12 -24.45 5.09
C ALA A 32 13.31 -22.92 5.10
N TYR A 33 14.26 -22.41 4.33
CA TYR A 33 14.47 -20.97 4.18
C TYR A 33 13.30 -20.30 3.47
N MET A 34 12.81 -20.88 2.36
CA MET A 34 11.64 -20.35 1.65
C MET A 34 10.38 -20.39 2.51
N GLU A 35 10.15 -21.45 3.27
CA GLU A 35 9.04 -21.54 4.23
C GLU A 35 9.12 -20.45 5.30
N ALA A 36 10.32 -20.19 5.85
CA ALA A 36 10.51 -19.10 6.81
C ALA A 36 10.25 -17.71 6.19
N LEU A 37 10.64 -17.51 4.93
CA LEU A 37 10.42 -16.24 4.23
C LEU A 37 8.93 -16.01 3.93
N VAL A 38 8.19 -17.04 3.54
CA VAL A 38 6.74 -16.96 3.32
C VAL A 38 6.03 -16.54 4.59
N ILE A 39 6.34 -17.17 5.73
CA ILE A 39 5.77 -16.81 7.04
C ILE A 39 6.07 -15.33 7.37
N GLN A 40 7.30 -14.86 7.15
CA GLN A 40 7.65 -13.46 7.38
C GLN A 40 6.93 -12.48 6.45
N CYS A 41 6.74 -12.83 5.19
CA CYS A 41 6.03 -11.99 4.21
C CYS A 41 4.53 -11.95 4.47
N GLU A 42 3.92 -13.06 4.89
CA GLU A 42 2.50 -13.12 5.25
C GLU A 42 2.20 -12.30 6.52
N ASP A 43 3.09 -12.31 7.51
CA ASP A 43 2.98 -11.48 8.71
C ASP A 43 3.22 -9.98 8.46
N ALA A 44 3.89 -9.63 7.37
CA ALA A 44 4.27 -8.23 7.12
C ALA A 44 3.06 -7.35 6.78
N GLY A 45 1.94 -7.91 6.31
CA GLY A 45 0.70 -7.17 5.97
C GLY A 45 0.94 -5.94 5.08
N MET A 46 2.12 -5.86 4.45
CA MET A 46 2.65 -4.60 3.98
C MET A 46 2.12 -4.38 2.58
N PRO A 47 1.39 -3.29 2.32
CA PRO A 47 0.89 -3.02 0.99
C PRO A 47 2.05 -2.93 0.00
N ASP A 48 1.80 -3.42 -1.22
CA ASP A 48 2.73 -3.31 -2.33
C ASP A 48 3.28 -1.88 -2.43
N PRO A 49 4.60 -1.67 -2.52
CA PRO A 49 5.19 -0.34 -2.68
C PRO A 49 4.53 0.49 -3.78
N ALA A 50 4.10 -0.13 -4.89
CA ALA A 50 3.37 0.59 -5.93
C ALA A 50 1.99 1.05 -5.46
N ALA A 51 1.27 0.22 -4.70
CA ALA A 51 -0.01 0.61 -4.08
C ALA A 51 0.17 1.75 -3.07
N ILE A 52 1.24 1.73 -2.26
CA ILE A 52 1.58 2.84 -1.35
C ILE A 52 1.82 4.12 -2.16
N HIS A 53 2.60 4.04 -3.23
CA HIS A 53 2.90 5.20 -4.07
C HIS A 53 1.64 5.82 -4.68
N VAL A 54 0.74 4.99 -5.23
CA VAL A 54 -0.55 5.44 -5.77
C VAL A 54 -1.40 6.11 -4.70
N ALA A 55 -1.44 5.55 -3.48
CA ALA A 55 -2.17 6.16 -2.36
C ALA A 55 -1.60 7.53 -1.96
N LEU A 56 -0.27 7.67 -1.92
CA LEU A 56 0.39 8.94 -1.62
C LEU A 56 0.11 9.99 -2.69
N GLN A 57 0.19 9.62 -3.98
CA GLN A 57 -0.16 10.53 -5.08
C GLN A 57 -1.61 11.01 -5.00
N ALA A 58 -2.54 10.12 -4.65
CA ALA A 58 -3.94 10.49 -4.44
C ALA A 58 -4.10 11.48 -3.27
N LEU A 59 -3.40 11.26 -2.15
CA LEU A 59 -3.43 12.16 -0.99
C LEU A 59 -2.84 13.54 -1.31
N GLU A 60 -1.72 13.60 -2.02
CA GLU A 60 -1.10 14.85 -2.47
C GLU A 60 -2.08 15.63 -3.35
N ARG A 61 -2.73 14.96 -4.32
CA ARG A 61 -3.73 15.58 -5.18
C ARG A 61 -4.90 16.16 -4.40
N ILE A 62 -5.41 15.42 -3.40
CA ILE A 62 -6.48 15.90 -2.53
C ILE A 62 -6.02 17.11 -1.71
N ALA A 63 -4.81 17.08 -1.16
CA ALA A 63 -4.26 18.19 -0.39
C ALA A 63 -4.12 19.47 -1.24
N GLU A 64 -3.64 19.35 -2.48
CA GLU A 64 -3.56 20.45 -3.44
C GLU A 64 -4.95 21.04 -3.74
N MET A 65 -5.94 20.20 -4.02
CA MET A 65 -7.32 20.66 -4.27
C MET A 65 -7.90 21.39 -3.07
N LEU A 66 -7.68 20.90 -1.84
CA LEU A 66 -8.21 21.55 -0.65
C LEU A 66 -7.46 22.83 -0.27
N ALA A 67 -6.23 23.03 -0.76
CA ALA A 67 -5.45 24.24 -0.51
C ALA A 67 -6.11 25.50 -1.08
N GLY A 68 -6.88 25.37 -2.17
CA GLY A 68 -7.63 26.48 -2.79
C GLY A 68 -8.86 26.94 -2.01
N LEU A 69 -9.27 26.22 -0.96
CA LEU A 69 -10.45 26.56 -0.16
C LEU A 69 -10.15 27.55 0.97
N PRO A 70 -11.13 28.40 1.33
CA PRO A 70 -11.10 29.16 2.57
C PRO A 70 -10.92 28.24 3.79
N ALA A 71 -10.14 28.68 4.78
CA ALA A 71 -9.74 27.84 5.92
C ALA A 71 -10.91 27.17 6.65
N LYS A 72 -11.98 27.93 6.96
CA LYS A 72 -13.17 27.38 7.64
C LYS A 72 -13.94 26.37 6.78
N ALA A 73 -13.95 26.55 5.46
CA ALA A 73 -14.63 25.62 4.56
C ALA A 73 -13.84 24.31 4.43
N ARG A 74 -12.51 24.39 4.33
CA ARG A 74 -11.62 23.23 4.38
C ARG A 74 -11.77 22.47 5.70
N GLU A 75 -11.76 23.16 6.83
CA GLU A 75 -11.92 22.55 8.15
C GLU A 75 -13.28 21.85 8.29
N ALA A 76 -14.38 22.50 7.89
CA ALA A 76 -15.71 21.88 7.88
C ALA A 76 -15.75 20.60 7.02
N PHE A 77 -15.12 20.64 5.84
CA PHE A 77 -15.07 19.49 4.94
C PHE A 77 -14.33 18.30 5.56
N LEU A 78 -13.17 18.54 6.16
CA LEU A 78 -12.39 17.50 6.83
C LEU A 78 -13.15 16.90 8.03
N LEU A 79 -13.76 17.73 8.87
CA LEU A 79 -14.58 17.26 9.99
C LEU A 79 -15.77 16.40 9.54
N SER A 80 -16.34 16.69 8.36
CA SER A 80 -17.44 15.89 7.82
C SER A 80 -16.98 14.58 7.17
N ARG A 81 -15.84 14.57 6.47
CA ARG A 81 -15.40 13.43 5.64
C ARG A 81 -14.41 12.50 6.34
N LEU A 82 -13.54 13.04 7.19
CA LEU A 82 -12.56 12.25 7.95
C LEU A 82 -13.07 11.90 9.33
N ASP A 83 -13.62 12.88 10.06
CA ASP A 83 -14.09 12.66 11.43
C ASP A 83 -15.55 12.19 11.51
N GLY A 84 -16.29 12.22 10.40
CA GLY A 84 -17.67 11.73 10.32
C GLY A 84 -18.69 12.58 11.08
N LEU A 85 -18.35 13.83 11.45
CA LEU A 85 -19.22 14.68 12.25
C LEU A 85 -20.45 15.16 11.46
N THR A 86 -21.56 15.31 12.17
CA THR A 86 -22.79 15.91 11.65
C THR A 86 -22.64 17.42 11.47
N TYR A 87 -23.48 18.02 10.63
CA TYR A 87 -23.40 19.47 10.38
C TYR A 87 -23.65 20.31 11.63
N SER A 88 -24.48 19.83 12.57
CA SER A 88 -24.69 20.45 13.88
C SER A 88 -23.45 20.42 14.77
N GLU A 89 -22.72 19.30 14.80
CA GLU A 89 -21.48 19.19 15.60
C GLU A 89 -20.38 20.08 15.04
N ILE A 90 -20.25 20.12 13.71
CA ILE A 90 -19.32 21.02 13.02
C ILE A 90 -19.70 22.48 13.29
N ALA A 91 -20.98 22.82 13.25
CA ALA A 91 -21.48 24.17 13.51
C ALA A 91 -21.09 24.65 14.93
N MET A 92 -21.30 23.80 15.93
CA MET A 92 -20.87 24.06 17.31
C MET A 92 -19.35 24.26 17.40
N ARG A 93 -18.57 23.38 16.75
CA ARG A 93 -17.11 23.41 16.82
C ARG A 93 -16.50 24.65 16.14
N LEU A 94 -17.08 25.08 15.02
CA LEU A 94 -16.59 26.22 14.24
C LEU A 94 -17.21 27.57 14.65
N GLY A 95 -18.17 27.57 15.60
CA GLY A 95 -18.88 28.76 16.05
C GLY A 95 -19.73 29.40 14.95
N VAL A 96 -20.38 28.60 14.12
CA VAL A 96 -21.23 29.05 13.00
C VAL A 96 -22.58 28.34 13.01
N SER A 97 -23.52 28.72 12.13
CA SER A 97 -24.79 28.00 11.98
C SER A 97 -24.64 26.74 11.12
N SER A 98 -25.51 25.74 11.33
CA SER A 98 -25.55 24.54 10.48
C SER A 98 -25.80 24.86 9.00
N SER A 99 -26.54 25.92 8.70
CA SER A 99 -26.71 26.43 7.33
C SER A 99 -25.39 26.93 6.73
N THR A 100 -24.55 27.59 7.53
CA THR A 100 -23.22 28.02 7.10
C THR A 100 -22.31 26.81 6.83
N VAL A 101 -22.36 25.78 7.69
CA VAL A 101 -21.65 24.52 7.44
C VAL A 101 -22.10 23.89 6.13
N LYS A 102 -23.42 23.81 5.88
CA LYS A 102 -23.94 23.30 4.61
C LYS A 102 -23.39 24.08 3.40
N ASN A 103 -23.31 25.40 3.50
CA ASN A 103 -22.73 26.25 2.45
C ASN A 103 -21.23 25.99 2.27
N TYR A 104 -20.47 25.84 3.36
CA TYR A 104 -19.05 25.46 3.32
C TYR A 104 -18.83 24.12 2.63
N ILE A 105 -19.60 23.08 2.99
CA ILE A 105 -19.49 21.76 2.37
C ILE A 105 -19.85 21.81 0.88
N SER A 106 -20.91 22.53 0.52
CA SER A 106 -21.34 22.67 -0.88
C SER A 106 -20.27 23.37 -1.72
N SER A 107 -19.71 24.48 -1.20
CA SER A 107 -18.62 25.20 -1.86
C SER A 107 -17.36 24.34 -1.98
N ALA A 108 -17.02 23.56 -0.95
CA ALA A 108 -15.88 22.64 -0.99
C ALA A 108 -16.05 21.57 -2.08
N LEU A 109 -17.22 20.96 -2.19
CA LEU A 109 -17.49 19.94 -3.21
C LEU A 109 -17.42 20.51 -4.63
N VAL A 110 -17.99 21.69 -4.86
CA VAL A 110 -17.92 22.39 -6.16
C VAL A 110 -16.47 22.71 -6.52
N HIS A 111 -15.69 23.22 -5.56
CA HIS A 111 -14.27 23.51 -5.79
C HIS A 111 -13.45 22.26 -6.14
N CYS A 112 -13.66 21.16 -5.41
CA CYS A 112 -13.02 19.89 -5.72
C CYS A 112 -13.41 19.37 -7.11
N TYR A 113 -14.68 19.50 -7.50
CA TYR A 113 -15.16 19.09 -8.82
C TYR A 113 -14.47 19.88 -9.95
N HIS A 114 -14.43 21.21 -9.86
CA HIS A 114 -13.74 22.04 -10.85
C HIS A 114 -12.23 21.77 -10.91
N SER A 115 -11.60 21.51 -9.76
CA SER A 115 -10.17 21.20 -9.71
C SER A 115 -9.83 19.84 -10.35
N LEU A 116 -10.77 18.88 -10.30
CA LEU A 116 -10.63 17.57 -10.92
C LEU A 116 -10.94 17.61 -12.43
N HIS A 117 -11.85 18.48 -12.86
CA HIS A 117 -12.31 18.61 -14.24
C HIS A 117 -12.10 20.03 -14.80
N PRO A 118 -10.84 20.46 -15.03
CA PRO A 118 -10.53 21.82 -15.44
C PRO A 118 -10.99 22.19 -16.87
N ALA A 119 -11.43 21.22 -17.68
CA ALA A 119 -11.80 21.41 -19.09
C ALA A 119 -13.29 21.16 -19.39
N ASP A 120 -14.13 20.95 -18.38
CA ASP A 120 -15.56 20.69 -18.59
C ASP A 120 -16.34 22.00 -18.73
N PRO A 121 -16.88 22.37 -19.92
CA PRO A 121 -17.41 23.72 -20.17
C PRO A 121 -18.84 23.94 -19.70
N LEU A 122 -19.44 22.99 -18.96
CA LEU A 122 -20.88 22.98 -18.66
C LEU A 122 -21.26 23.32 -17.21
N VAL A 123 -20.43 24.13 -16.54
CA VAL A 123 -20.84 24.94 -15.38
C VAL A 123 -20.27 26.35 -15.52
#